data_AF-A0A1G1E2E5-F1
#
_entry.id   AF-A0A1G1E2E5-F1
#
_cell.length_a   1.000
_cell.length_b   1.000
_cell.length_c   1.000
_cell.angle_alpha   90.00
_cell.angle_beta   90.00
_cell.angle_gamma   90.00
#
_symmetry.space_group_name_H-M   'P 1'
#
loop_
_entity.id
_entity.type
_entity.pdbx_description
1 polymer ?
#
loop_
_entity_poly.entity_id
_entity_poly.type
_entity_poly.pdbx_seq_one_letter_code
_entity_poly.pdbx_strand_id
1 'polypeptide(L)' 'MKIEYDPERDLLYIYFAEPERKSAETVTIKPGVHADFDKDGKLIGIEVIDASELMGKKIEFALPEHTAAA' A
#
# COMPACT_ATOMS: atom_id res chain seq x y z
N MET A 1 -6.69 -5.06 -4.34
CA MET A 1 -5.37 -4.68 -3.80
C MET A 1 -4.46 -4.34 -4.97
N LYS A 2 -3.74 -3.24 -4.88
CA LYS A 2 -2.77 -2.78 -5.90
C LYS A 2 -1.47 -2.39 -5.18
N ILE A 3 -0.33 -2.62 -5.81
CA ILE A 3 0.97 -2.15 -5.32
C ILE A 3 1.56 -1.28 -6.43
N GLU A 4 2.03 -0.09 -6.08
CA GLU A 4 2.64 0.86 -7.01
C GLU A 4 3.96 1.35 -6.44
N TYR A 5 4.99 1.39 -7.27
CA TYR A 5 6.28 1.97 -6.93
C TYR A 5 6.58 3.09 -7.93
N ASP A 6 6.80 4.30 -7.41
CA ASP A 6 7.22 5.47 -8.15
C ASP A 6 8.75 5.64 -7.98
N PRO A 7 9.56 5.29 -9.01
CA PRO A 7 11.01 5.40 -8.92
C PRO A 7 11.53 6.84 -8.97
N GLU A 8 10.74 7.81 -9.45
CA GLU A 8 11.17 9.21 -9.47
C GLU A 8 11.08 9.82 -8.06
N ARG A 9 10.12 9.36 -7.26
CA ARG A 9 9.90 9.81 -5.88
C ARG A 9 10.46 8.86 -4.82
N ASP A 10 10.97 7.70 -5.24
CA ASP A 10 11.36 6.57 -4.38
C ASP A 10 10.27 6.22 -3.35
N LEU A 11 9.06 5.99 -3.84
CA LEU A 11 7.85 5.83 -3.03
C LEU A 11 7.11 4.55 -3.40
N LEU A 12 6.88 3.70 -2.42
CA LEU A 12 6.05 2.50 -2.53
C LEU A 12 4.70 2.74 -1.86
N TYR A 13 3.62 2.51 -2.60
CA TYR A 13 2.26 2.55 -2.06
C TYR A 13 1.57 1.20 -2.23
N ILE A 14 0.95 0.71 -1.16
CA ILE A 14 0.10 -0.48 -1.15
C ILE A 14 -1.34 -0.03 -0.92
N TYR A 15 -2.19 -0.23 -1.94
CA TYR A 15 -3.62 0.06 -1.89
C TYR A 15 -4.40 -1.18 -1.47
N PHE A 16 -5.17 -1.08 -0.39
CA PHE A 16 -6.09 -2.13 0.06
C PHE A 16 -7.52 -1.92 -0.41
N ALA A 17 -7.91 -0.69 -0.70
CA ALA A 17 -9.25 -0.33 -1.14
C ALA A 17 -9.31 -0.01 -2.65
N GLU A 18 -10.55 0.09 -3.15
CA GLU A 18 -10.82 0.57 -4.51
C GLU A 18 -10.40 2.05 -4.69
N PRO A 19 -10.04 2.48 -5.91
CA PRO A 19 -9.51 3.83 -6.18
C PRO A 19 -10.44 4.99 -5.77
N GLU A 20 -11.75 4.77 -5.69
CA GLU A 20 -12.73 5.78 -5.30
C GLU A 20 -12.69 6.08 -3.79
N ARG A 21 -12.08 5.19 -3.00
CA ARG A 21 -11.97 5.35 -1.55
C ARG A 21 -10.81 6.27 -1.22
N LYS A 22 -11.13 7.46 -0.69
CA LYS A 22 -10.14 8.51 -0.41
C LYS A 22 -9.66 8.45 1.04
N SER A 23 -8.38 8.80 1.22
CA SER A 23 -7.81 9.04 2.55
C SER A 23 -8.46 10.28 3.16
N ALA A 24 -8.84 10.16 4.43
CA ALA A 24 -9.29 11.25 5.28
C ALA A 24 -8.28 11.56 6.40
N GLU A 25 -7.44 10.58 6.76
CA GLU A 25 -6.41 10.70 7.78
C GLU A 25 -5.17 9.90 7.36
N THR A 26 -3.99 10.49 7.55
CA THR A 26 -2.70 9.82 7.37
C THR A 26 -1.97 9.80 8.71
N VAL A 27 -1.59 8.61 9.17
CA VAL A 27 -0.88 8.40 10.44
C VAL A 27 0.54 7.94 10.15
N THR A 28 1.53 8.66 10.69
CA THR A 28 2.93 8.20 10.69
C THR A 28 3.09 7.07 11.70
N ILE A 29 3.36 5.85 11.21
CA ILE A 29 3.67 4.70 12.08
C ILE A 29 5.11 4.82 12.59
N LYS A 30 6.02 5.16 11.68
CA LYS A 30 7.44 5.44 11.90
C LYS A 30 7.91 6.45 10.84
N PRO A 31 9.06 7.12 11.04
CA PRO A 31 9.64 7.96 10.00
C PRO A 31 9.71 7.20 8.66
N GLY A 32 9.15 7.79 7.61
CA GLY A 32 9.11 7.20 6.26
C GLY A 32 8.01 6.16 6.04
N VAL A 33 7.19 5.82 7.04
CA VAL A 33 6.10 4.83 6.91
C VAL A 33 4.77 5.42 7.39
N HIS A 34 3.80 5.49 6.49
CA HIS A 34 2.50 6.10 6.73
C HIS A 34 1.35 5.13 6.47
N ALA A 35 0.29 5.25 7.25
CA ALA A 35 -0.97 4.53 7.06
C ALA A 35 -2.10 5.52 6.74
N ASP A 36 -2.83 5.24 5.67
CA ASP A 36 -3.98 6.03 5.25
C ASP A 36 -5.27 5.37 5.68
N PHE A 37 -6.15 6.16 6.29
CA PHE A 37 -7.47 5.75 6.75
C PHE A 37 -8.56 6.56 6.05
N ASP A 38 -9.67 5.90 5.73
CA ASP A 38 -10.87 6.60 5.26
C ASP A 38 -11.60 7.34 6.39
N LYS A 39 -12.65 8.07 6.03
CA LYS A 39 -13.50 8.82 6.97
C LYS A 39 -14.15 7.97 8.08
N ASP A 40 -14.23 6.66 7.90
CA ASP A 40 -14.82 5.71 8.84
C ASP A 40 -13.74 5.02 9.69
N GLY A 41 -12.47 5.43 9.55
CA GLY A 41 -11.32 4.87 10.26
C GLY A 41 -10.84 3.53 9.69
N LYS A 42 -11.25 3.16 8.47
CA LYS A 42 -10.79 1.92 7.83
C LYS A 42 -9.46 2.16 7.14
N LEU A 43 -8.48 1.27 7.36
CA LEU A 43 -7.21 1.30 6.64
C LEU A 43 -7.43 1.07 5.13
N ILE A 44 -6.93 1.97 4.31
CA ILE A 44 -7.07 1.93 2.84
C ILE A 44 -5.74 1.85 2.10
N GLY A 45 -4.64 2.22 2.75
CA GLY A 45 -3.32 2.04 2.16
C GLY A 45 -2.16 2.26 3.11
N ILE A 46 -0.97 1.88 2.65
CA ILE A 46 0.32 2.11 3.32
C ILE A 46 1.26 2.76 2.32
N GLU A 47 1.95 3.81 2.76
CA GLU A 47 3.01 4.48 2.03
C GLU A 47 4.35 4.23 2.72
N VAL A 48 5.38 3.97 1.91
CA VAL A 48 6.77 3.86 2.33
C VAL A 48 7.62 4.77 1.44
N ILE A 49 8.31 5.72 2.06
CA ILE A 49 9.30 6.60 1.42
C ILE A 49 10.68 5.96 1.52
N ASP A 50 11.59 6.30 0.61
CA ASP A 50 12.92 5.71 0.48
C ASP A 50 12.82 4.18 0.32
N ALA A 51 11.80 3.75 -0.44
CA ALA A 51 11.44 2.34 -0.54
C ALA A 51 12.58 1.50 -1.14
N SER A 52 13.41 2.08 -2.01
CA SER A 52 14.57 1.44 -2.60
C SER A 52 15.61 0.98 -1.57
N GLU A 53 15.69 1.62 -0.39
CA GLU A 53 16.60 1.22 0.69
C GLU A 53 16.12 -0.05 1.41
N LEU A 54 14.81 -0.31 1.37
CA LEU A 54 14.15 -1.42 2.06
C LEU A 54 13.86 -2.60 1.12
N MET A 55 13.67 -2.32 -0.17
CA MET A 55 13.27 -3.31 -1.15
C MET A 55 14.42 -4.24 -1.55
N GLY A 56 14.16 -5.54 -1.49
CA GLY A 56 15.04 -6.55 -2.09
C GLY A 56 15.03 -6.49 -3.62
N LYS A 57 16.01 -7.14 -4.25
CA LYS A 57 16.14 -7.19 -5.72
C LYS A 57 14.99 -7.93 -6.44
N LYS A 58 14.22 -8.72 -5.70
CA LYS A 58 13.15 -9.57 -6.24
C LYS A 58 11.89 -9.33 -5.43
N ILE A 59 10.77 -9.22 -6.15
CA ILE A 59 9.44 -9.15 -5.58
C ILE A 59 8.78 -10.52 -5.76
N GLU A 60 8.23 -11.08 -4.69
CA GLU A 60 7.54 -12.38 -4.69
C GLU A 60 6.13 -12.21 -4.16
N PHE A 61 5.15 -12.76 -4.88
CA PHE A 61 3.75 -12.78 -4.45
C PHE A 61 3.18 -14.17 -4.68
N ALA A 62 2.48 -14.69 -3.66
CA ALA A 62 1.62 -15.85 -3.78
C ALA A 62 0.17 -15.37 -3.76
N LEU A 63 -0.56 -15.60 -4.84
CA LEU A 63 -2.01 -15.38 -4.85
C LEU A 63 -2.69 -16.62 -4.28
N PRO A 64 -3.65 -16.49 -3.35
CA PRO A 64 -4.47 -17.62 -2.95
C PRO A 64 -5.21 -18.15 -4.18
N GLU A 65 -5.32 -19.48 -4.29
CA GLU A 65 -6.17 -20.10 -5.31
C GLU A 65 -7.61 -19.62 -5.09
N HIS A 66 -8.11 -18.78 -5.99
CA HIS A 66 -9.52 -18.45 -6.02
C HIS A 66 -10.28 -19.66 -6.56
N THR A 67 -10.82 -20.50 -5.68
CA THR A 67 -12.01 -21.28 -6.03
C THR A 67 -13.13 -20.29 -6.25
N ALA A 68 -13.38 -19.93 -7.51
CA ALA A 68 -14.63 -19.29 -7.87
C ALA A 68 -15.75 -20.22 -7.39
N ALA A 69 -16.53 -19.77 -6.40
CA ALA A 69 -17.76 -20.46 -6.03
C ALA A 69 -18.67 -20.43 -7.27
N ALA A 70 -19.03 -21.62 -7.74
CA ALA A 70 -19.97 -21.85 -8.83
C ALA A 70 -21.38 -21.36 -8.49
#